data_AF-A0A2V2S9U4-F1
#
_entry.id   AF-A0A2V2S9U4-F1
#
_cell.length_a   1.000
_cell.length_b   1.000
_cell.length_c   1.000
_cell.angle_alpha   90.00
_cell.angle_beta   90.00
_cell.angle_gamma   90.00
#
_symmetry.space_group_name_H-M   'P 1'
#
loop_
_entity.id
_entity.type
_entity.pdbx_description
1 polymer ?
#
loop_
_entity_poly.entity_id
_entity_poly.type
_entity_poly.pdbx_seq_one_letter_code
_entity_poly.pdbx_strand_id
1 'polypeptide(L)'
;MRGAIFFVLSCPKLPLFFGMTIWLIALLIMASVAALGYRQGAVRVAVSFIGIIVGALLAPLVGKWAKPALMAFSVKNPVVLWLLGPPIFFVIISAIFKTLGLMAHQKVDVHFRYKAGELKQALWERLNSRVGFCLGLFNGAAYVVLISFVVYMLGYWTVPLSGSDTDPKWMKITTRLAKDLEASGFAKVARAVDRMPKSWYDAADLAALLYRNPLVDARLAGYPAFFSLAERQQFQDLGKDQEFLGLRTRTAPIMEQLDEARVQAIVNDPEMLKTIWETLLPNMKDFRTYLQTGRSEKYDPINILGHWKFNVNVAMATMRKGKASISAREMQRLKHDMTVAFSKTTFMAMPDPAGASDQGPAVLRNVPPKPLVQGGPSVGGQNVQCQWSKGDAGKYSLSVSGSDAPATVEGDRLTMGGPGLEMVFDRGD
;
A
#
# COMPACT_ATOMS: atom_id res chain seq x y z
N MET A 1 -30.98 23.36 24.63
CA MET A 1 -31.56 23.05 25.95
C MET A 1 -32.10 21.62 25.90
N ARG A 2 -31.73 20.78 26.88
CA ARG A 2 -32.29 19.46 27.27
C ARG A 2 -32.24 18.38 26.15
N GLY A 3 -31.39 17.34 26.25
CA GLY A 3 -31.36 16.31 27.30
C GLY A 3 -32.20 15.10 26.82
N ALA A 4 -31.88 13.83 27.01
CA ALA A 4 -30.82 13.18 27.76
C ALA A 4 -30.92 11.64 27.52
N ILE A 5 -29.85 10.90 27.83
CA ILE A 5 -29.85 9.54 28.43
C ILE A 5 -30.26 8.35 27.54
N PHE A 6 -29.27 7.53 27.18
CA PHE A 6 -29.31 6.09 27.48
C PHE A 6 -27.92 5.63 27.92
N PHE A 7 -27.78 5.36 29.21
CA PHE A 7 -26.63 4.73 29.85
C PHE A 7 -27.19 3.56 30.64
N VAL A 8 -26.90 2.33 30.23
CA VAL A 8 -27.00 1.11 31.05
C VAL A 8 -25.80 0.25 30.63
N LEU A 9 -24.63 0.41 31.27
CA LEU A 9 -24.17 -0.36 32.43
C LEU A 9 -24.08 -1.87 32.17
N SER A 10 -22.89 -2.30 31.76
CA SER A 10 -22.31 -3.58 32.18
C SER A 10 -20.86 -3.33 32.62
N CYS A 11 -20.55 -3.77 33.84
CA CYS A 11 -19.45 -3.34 34.71
C CYS A 11 -18.11 -4.10 34.42
N PRO A 12 -17.02 -3.91 35.18
CA PRO A 12 -15.97 -2.91 34.95
C PRO A 12 -14.63 -3.55 34.53
N LYS A 13 -13.95 -3.00 33.52
CA LYS A 13 -12.49 -3.11 33.40
C LYS A 13 -11.91 -1.73 33.68
N LEU A 14 -11.13 -1.62 34.76
CA LEU A 14 -10.43 -0.42 35.26
C LEU A 14 -10.13 0.66 34.19
N PRO A 15 -10.63 1.89 34.33
CA PRO A 15 -10.26 3.00 33.47
C PRO A 15 -9.05 3.76 34.04
N LEU A 16 -7.89 3.11 34.14
CA LEU A 16 -6.69 3.72 34.75
C LEU A 16 -5.40 3.61 33.93
N PHE A 17 -5.40 3.05 32.71
CA PHE A 17 -4.15 2.73 32.00
C PHE A 17 -4.10 3.16 30.52
N PHE A 18 -4.89 4.13 30.08
CA PHE A 18 -4.68 4.75 28.78
C PHE A 18 -3.59 5.84 28.91
N GLY A 19 -2.49 5.68 28.18
CA GLY A 19 -1.33 6.60 28.20
C GLY A 19 -0.24 6.30 29.24
N MET A 20 -0.52 5.50 30.28
CA MET A 20 0.47 5.20 31.33
C MET A 20 1.61 4.29 30.88
N THR A 21 1.39 3.39 29.91
CA THR A 21 2.42 2.40 29.53
C THR A 21 3.65 3.05 28.89
N ILE A 22 3.45 4.06 28.03
CA ILE A 22 4.56 4.80 27.41
C ILE A 22 5.36 5.59 28.43
N TRP A 23 4.68 6.24 29.38
CA TRP A 23 5.36 6.93 30.47
C TRP A 23 6.16 5.98 31.36
N LEU A 24 5.61 4.81 31.68
CA LEU A 24 6.32 3.78 32.44
C LEU A 24 7.57 3.28 31.69
N ILE A 25 7.45 3.02 30.39
CA ILE A 25 8.59 2.62 29.55
C ILE A 25 9.63 3.75 29.49
N ALA A 26 9.20 5.00 29.32
CA ALA A 26 10.09 6.14 29.26
C ALA A 26 10.87 6.33 30.58
N LEU A 27 10.18 6.30 31.72
CA LEU A 27 10.81 6.40 33.04
C LEU A 27 11.74 5.23 33.30
N LEU A 28 11.35 4.01 32.93
CA LEU A 28 12.18 2.83 33.08
C LEU A 28 13.48 2.92 32.25
N ILE A 29 13.39 3.37 31.00
CA ILE A 29 14.55 3.58 30.13
C ILE A 29 15.44 4.70 30.68
N MET A 30 14.87 5.84 31.06
CA MET A 30 15.66 6.95 31.61
C MET A 30 16.36 6.56 32.90
N ALA A 31 15.66 5.89 33.83
CA ALA A 31 16.25 5.46 35.10
C ALA A 31 17.35 4.43 34.90
N SER A 32 17.14 3.43 34.03
CA SER A 32 18.13 2.39 33.76
C SER A 32 19.38 2.94 33.06
N VAL A 33 19.23 3.82 32.06
CA VAL A 33 20.36 4.44 31.37
C VAL A 33 21.08 5.48 32.26
N ALA A 34 20.35 6.20 33.11
CA ALA A 34 20.96 7.11 34.09
C ALA A 34 21.78 6.36 35.15
N ALA A 35 21.27 5.23 35.67
CA ALA A 35 22.01 4.38 36.59
C ALA A 35 23.27 3.77 35.94
N LEU A 36 23.16 3.32 34.69
CA LEU A 36 24.32 2.88 33.92
C LEU A 36 25.31 4.03 33.70
N GLY A 37 24.82 5.24 33.44
CA GLY A 37 25.65 6.42 33.23
C GLY A 37 26.42 6.83 34.50
N TYR A 38 25.78 6.73 35.67
CA TYR A 38 26.43 6.95 36.96
C TYR A 38 27.60 5.97 37.19
N ARG A 39 27.43 4.69 36.80
CA ARG A 39 28.48 3.66 36.95
C ARG A 39 29.57 3.73 35.87
N GLN A 40 29.20 4.08 34.65
CA GLN A 40 30.14 4.13 33.53
C GLN A 40 30.95 5.44 33.50
N GLY A 41 30.43 6.51 34.07
CA GLY A 41 31.08 7.81 34.12
C GLY A 41 30.93 8.61 32.82
N ALA A 42 31.09 9.92 32.95
CA ALA A 42 30.83 10.93 31.93
C ALA A 42 31.47 10.64 30.57
N VAL A 43 32.74 10.24 30.53
CA VAL A 43 33.48 10.07 29.26
C VAL A 43 32.84 9.00 28.37
N ARG A 44 32.54 7.81 28.93
CA ARG A 44 31.93 6.71 28.15
C ARG A 44 30.53 7.06 27.69
N VAL A 45 29.77 7.71 28.56
CA VAL A 45 28.37 8.06 28.31
C VAL A 45 28.27 9.16 27.25
N ALA A 46 29.15 10.16 27.29
CA ALA A 46 29.23 11.23 26.29
C ALA A 46 29.55 10.69 24.89
N VAL A 47 30.54 9.81 24.78
CA VAL A 47 30.87 9.19 23.48
C VAL A 47 29.72 8.31 22.99
N SER A 48 29.04 7.61 23.91
CA SER A 48 27.83 6.84 23.56
C SER A 48 26.69 7.73 23.09
N PHE A 49 26.50 8.92 23.67
CA PHE A 49 25.49 9.89 23.24
C PHE A 49 25.73 10.34 21.79
N ILE A 50 26.98 10.68 21.48
CA ILE A 50 27.39 11.02 20.10
C ILE A 50 27.11 9.82 19.17
N GLY A 51 27.43 8.60 19.62
CA GLY A 51 27.13 7.38 18.88
C GLY A 51 25.64 7.17 18.59
N ILE A 52 24.75 7.51 19.53
CA ILE A 52 23.29 7.45 19.32
C ILE A 52 22.87 8.44 18.25
N ILE A 53 23.33 9.69 18.30
CA ILE A 53 22.99 10.73 17.32
C ILE A 53 23.51 10.35 15.93
N VAL A 54 24.79 10.00 15.84
CA VAL A 54 25.44 9.60 14.58
C VAL A 54 24.78 8.34 14.04
N GLY A 55 24.51 7.35 14.89
CA GLY A 55 23.81 6.13 14.54
C GLY A 55 22.41 6.40 13.99
N ALA A 56 21.63 7.25 14.66
CA ALA A 56 20.27 7.60 14.22
C ALA A 56 20.25 8.33 12.87
N LEU A 57 21.26 9.17 12.60
CA LEU A 57 21.37 9.91 11.34
C LEU A 57 21.90 9.05 10.18
N LEU A 58 22.86 8.16 10.45
CA LEU A 58 23.51 7.34 9.42
C LEU A 58 22.78 6.02 9.14
N ALA A 59 22.11 5.42 10.14
CA ALA A 59 21.45 4.13 9.97
C ALA A 59 20.46 4.08 8.79
N PRO A 60 19.61 5.09 8.53
CA PRO A 60 18.73 5.09 7.36
C PRO A 60 19.49 5.16 6.02
N LEU A 61 20.65 5.85 6.00
CA LEU A 61 21.47 6.01 4.79
C LEU A 61 22.20 4.71 4.44
N VAL A 62 22.79 4.07 5.45
CA VAL A 62 23.60 2.86 5.28
C VAL A 62 22.73 1.59 5.30
N GLY A 63 21.49 1.66 5.80
CA GLY A 63 20.57 0.52 5.89
C GLY A 63 20.31 -0.22 4.57
N LYS A 64 20.41 0.47 3.42
CA LYS A 64 20.31 -0.16 2.08
C LYS A 64 21.42 -1.18 1.82
N TRP A 65 22.55 -1.04 2.48
CA TRP A 65 23.73 -1.90 2.35
C TRP A 65 23.62 -3.17 3.21
N ALA A 66 22.58 -3.26 4.07
CA ALA A 66 22.31 -4.46 4.87
C ALA A 66 21.74 -5.60 4.01
N LYS A 67 21.16 -5.25 2.85
CA LYS A 67 20.49 -6.18 1.93
C LYS A 67 21.32 -7.43 1.59
N PRO A 68 22.57 -7.34 1.09
CA PRO A 68 23.36 -8.54 0.76
C PRO A 68 23.63 -9.43 1.98
N ALA A 69 23.93 -8.84 3.14
CA ALA A 69 24.19 -9.60 4.36
C ALA A 69 22.95 -10.33 4.86
N LEU A 70 21.78 -9.68 4.85
CA LEU A 70 20.53 -10.27 5.31
C LEU A 70 19.95 -11.33 4.36
N MET A 71 20.18 -11.18 3.05
CA MET A 71 19.83 -12.22 2.07
C MET A 71 20.64 -13.50 2.28
N ALA A 72 21.90 -13.40 2.73
CA ALA A 72 22.72 -14.57 3.06
C ALA A 72 22.15 -15.36 4.27
N PHE A 73 21.38 -14.71 5.15
CA PHE A 73 20.68 -15.35 6.28
C PHE A 73 19.25 -15.82 5.95
N SER A 74 18.92 -16.04 4.66
CA SER A 74 17.61 -16.52 4.19
C SER A 74 16.40 -15.61 4.49
N VAL A 75 16.61 -14.32 4.80
CA VAL A 75 15.51 -13.35 4.86
C VAL A 75 15.16 -12.95 3.43
N LYS A 76 14.16 -13.61 2.82
CA LYS A 76 13.78 -13.39 1.42
C LYS A 76 12.79 -12.24 1.21
N ASN A 77 12.08 -11.80 2.26
CA ASN A 77 11.05 -10.78 2.12
C ASN A 77 11.68 -9.36 2.01
N PRO A 78 11.52 -8.65 0.89
CA PRO A 78 12.14 -7.34 0.65
C PRO A 78 11.69 -6.25 1.63
N VAL A 79 10.48 -6.35 2.17
CA VAL A 79 9.95 -5.40 3.16
C VAL A 79 10.65 -5.58 4.51
N VAL A 80 10.85 -6.83 4.92
CA VAL A 80 11.56 -7.18 6.17
C VAL A 80 13.03 -6.76 6.09
N LEU A 81 13.67 -6.97 4.93
CA LEU A 81 15.04 -6.52 4.65
C LEU A 81 15.19 -5.00 4.78
N TRP A 82 14.23 -4.26 4.26
CA TRP A 82 14.22 -2.80 4.35
C TRP A 82 14.00 -2.30 5.79
N LEU A 83 13.09 -2.95 6.53
CA LEU A 83 12.76 -2.58 7.91
C LEU A 83 13.87 -2.89 8.91
N LEU A 84 14.55 -4.04 8.76
CA LEU A 84 15.61 -4.48 9.69
C LEU A 84 16.97 -3.82 9.43
N GLY A 85 17.22 -3.30 8.23
CA GLY A 85 18.50 -2.70 7.85
C GLY A 85 18.96 -1.57 8.78
N PRO A 86 18.16 -0.51 8.98
CA PRO A 86 18.55 0.63 9.83
C PRO A 86 18.80 0.24 11.30
N PRO A 87 17.94 -0.54 11.99
CA PRO A 87 18.23 -1.00 13.36
C PRO A 87 19.56 -1.75 13.50
N ILE A 88 19.93 -2.60 12.53
CA ILE A 88 21.19 -3.35 12.57
C ILE A 88 22.38 -2.40 12.50
N PHE A 89 22.40 -1.47 11.54
CA PHE A 89 23.48 -0.50 11.43
C PHE A 89 23.52 0.47 12.61
N PHE A 90 22.37 0.83 13.18
CA PHE A 90 22.33 1.61 14.42
C PHE A 90 23.07 0.90 15.56
N VAL A 91 22.86 -0.42 15.72
CA VAL A 91 23.56 -1.22 16.73
C VAL A 91 25.06 -1.30 16.44
N ILE A 92 25.46 -1.51 15.19
CA ILE A 92 26.87 -1.58 14.78
C ILE A 92 27.59 -0.25 15.07
N ILE A 93 27.02 0.87 14.62
CA ILE A 93 27.58 2.21 14.86
C ILE A 93 27.65 2.48 16.36
N SER A 94 26.58 2.19 17.11
CA SER A 94 26.56 2.35 18.56
C SER A 94 27.62 1.49 19.26
N ALA A 95 27.90 0.28 18.77
CA ALA A 95 28.96 -0.58 19.31
C ALA A 95 30.35 0.02 19.08
N ILE A 96 30.62 0.57 17.90
CA ILE A 96 31.88 1.26 17.59
C ILE A 96 32.10 2.47 18.52
N PHE A 97 31.07 3.29 18.73
CA PHE A 97 31.20 4.43 19.65
C PHE A 97 31.39 3.98 21.11
N LYS A 98 30.78 2.86 21.52
CA LYS A 98 31.01 2.29 22.86
C LYS A 98 32.46 1.81 23.04
N THR A 99 33.07 1.17 22.04
CA THR A 99 34.47 0.74 22.12
C THR A 99 35.42 1.94 22.16
N LEU A 100 35.20 2.95 21.30
CA LEU A 100 35.95 4.21 21.33
C LEU A 100 35.82 4.94 22.67
N GLY A 101 34.61 4.96 23.24
CA GLY A 101 34.36 5.54 24.57
C GLY A 101 35.13 4.84 25.68
N LEU A 102 35.25 3.50 25.60
CA LEU A 102 36.03 2.71 26.55
C LEU A 102 37.52 3.05 26.45
N MET A 103 38.09 3.12 25.24
CA MET A 103 39.49 3.50 25.02
C MET A 103 39.79 4.92 25.53
N ALA A 104 38.90 5.88 25.24
CA ALA A 104 39.03 7.26 25.71
C ALA A 104 38.98 7.32 27.24
N HIS A 105 38.07 6.56 27.87
CA HIS A 105 37.95 6.50 29.31
C HIS A 105 39.19 5.91 29.98
N GLN A 106 39.76 4.82 29.45
CA GLN A 106 40.99 4.24 29.97
C GLN A 106 42.15 5.25 29.95
N LYS A 107 42.28 6.04 28.87
CA LYS A 107 43.34 7.06 28.76
C LYS A 107 43.17 8.18 29.80
N VAL A 108 41.94 8.62 30.03
CA VAL A 108 41.63 9.64 31.04
C VAL A 108 41.84 9.09 32.45
N ASP A 109 41.43 7.86 32.72
CA ASP A 109 41.59 7.23 34.04
C ASP A 109 43.08 7.05 34.40
N VAL A 110 43.92 6.62 33.45
CA VAL A 110 45.38 6.53 33.63
C VAL A 110 45.99 7.91 33.96
N HIS A 111 45.52 8.98 33.30
CA HIS A 111 46.01 10.33 33.60
C HIS A 111 45.68 10.76 35.04
N PHE A 112 44.43 10.58 35.46
CA PHE A 112 44.00 10.99 36.81
C PHE A 112 44.56 10.10 37.92
N ARG A 113 44.82 8.82 37.67
CA ARG A 113 45.40 7.90 38.66
C ARG A 113 46.90 8.07 38.87
N TYR A 114 47.66 8.34 37.80
CA TYR A 114 49.13 8.34 37.87
C TYR A 114 49.76 9.73 37.77
N LYS A 115 49.03 10.75 37.29
CA LYS A 115 49.56 12.10 37.09
C LYS A 115 48.85 13.20 37.88
N ALA A 116 47.67 12.93 38.45
CA ALA A 116 46.96 13.89 39.29
C ALA A 116 47.12 13.54 40.77
N GLY A 117 47.20 14.56 41.64
CA GLY A 117 47.23 14.34 43.09
C GLY A 117 45.91 13.77 43.61
N GLU A 118 45.94 13.08 44.76
CA GLU A 118 44.81 12.34 45.34
C GLU A 118 43.52 13.17 45.46
N LEU A 119 43.64 14.45 45.85
CA LEU A 119 42.49 15.37 45.93
C LEU A 119 41.80 15.56 44.57
N LYS A 120 42.58 15.72 43.49
CA LYS A 120 42.04 15.89 42.13
C LYS A 120 41.38 14.61 41.64
N GLN A 121 41.93 13.45 42.00
CA GLN A 121 41.34 12.15 41.66
C GLN A 121 39.97 11.97 42.34
N ALA A 122 39.87 12.22 43.64
CA ALA A 122 38.61 12.08 44.37
C ALA A 122 37.52 13.06 43.87
N LEU A 123 37.91 14.29 43.52
CA LEU A 123 37.00 15.27 42.90
C LEU A 123 36.57 14.83 41.49
N TRP A 124 37.50 14.30 40.70
CA TRP A 124 37.22 13.79 39.37
C TRP A 124 36.24 12.61 39.41
N GLU A 125 36.42 11.63 40.30
CA GLU A 125 35.52 10.48 40.41
C GLU A 125 34.07 10.90 40.75
N ARG A 126 33.91 11.85 41.68
CA ARG A 126 32.60 12.41 42.04
C ARG A 126 31.97 13.21 40.90
N LEU A 127 32.77 14.00 40.18
CA LEU A 127 32.30 14.75 39.01
C LEU A 127 31.89 13.79 37.89
N ASN A 128 32.73 12.80 37.59
CA ASN A 128 32.55 11.84 36.52
C ASN A 128 31.29 10.99 36.72
N SER A 129 30.96 10.59 37.96
CA SER A 129 29.73 9.84 38.25
C SER A 129 28.48 10.71 38.15
N ARG A 130 28.50 11.93 38.71
CA ARG A 130 27.36 12.87 38.66
C ARG A 130 27.06 13.35 37.24
N VAL A 131 28.08 13.74 36.49
CA VAL A 131 27.94 14.13 35.09
C VAL A 131 27.56 12.91 34.24
N GLY A 132 28.11 11.73 34.56
CA GLY A 132 27.69 10.46 33.94
C GLY A 132 26.20 10.17 34.11
N PHE A 133 25.63 10.45 35.28
CA PHE A 133 24.19 10.34 35.52
C PHE A 133 23.38 11.32 34.65
N CYS A 134 23.76 12.60 34.61
CA CYS A 134 23.09 13.61 33.78
C CYS A 134 23.14 13.26 32.28
N LEU A 135 24.31 12.85 31.78
CA LEU A 135 24.48 12.37 30.40
C LEU A 135 23.70 11.08 30.14
N GLY A 136 23.58 10.21 31.16
CA GLY A 136 22.76 9.01 31.09
C GLY A 136 21.28 9.32 30.90
N LEU A 137 20.77 10.39 31.54
CA LEU A 137 19.41 10.89 31.29
C LEU A 137 19.23 11.38 29.85
N PHE A 138 20.21 12.10 29.29
CA PHE A 138 20.17 12.51 27.88
C PHE A 138 20.17 11.31 26.91
N ASN A 139 20.99 10.29 27.18
CA ASN A 139 20.94 9.04 26.42
C ASN A 139 19.57 8.36 26.53
N GLY A 140 19.02 8.28 27.74
CA GLY A 140 17.69 7.73 27.98
C GLY A 140 16.61 8.47 27.18
N ALA A 141 16.63 9.81 27.21
CA ALA A 141 15.72 10.63 26.41
C ALA A 141 15.88 10.36 24.90
N ALA A 142 17.10 10.28 24.39
CA ALA A 142 17.34 9.94 22.99
C ALA A 142 16.76 8.57 22.60
N TYR A 143 16.93 7.54 23.45
CA TYR A 143 16.31 6.24 23.21
C TYR A 143 14.78 6.28 23.25
N VAL A 144 14.20 7.04 24.18
CA VAL A 144 12.74 7.22 24.25
C VAL A 144 12.22 7.85 22.96
N VAL A 145 12.91 8.85 22.40
CA VAL A 145 12.56 9.45 21.11
C VAL A 145 12.64 8.43 19.97
N LEU A 146 13.72 7.65 19.89
CA LEU A 146 13.90 6.62 18.86
C LEU A 146 12.83 5.52 18.94
N ILE A 147 12.51 5.03 20.13
CA ILE A 147 11.47 4.02 20.34
C ILE A 147 10.09 4.61 20.02
N SER A 148 9.82 5.85 20.42
CA SER A 148 8.59 6.55 20.09
C SER A 148 8.39 6.66 18.57
N PHE A 149 9.46 6.98 17.83
CA PHE A 149 9.44 7.00 16.37
C PHE A 149 9.08 5.62 15.78
N VAL A 150 9.72 4.54 16.24
CA VAL A 150 9.42 3.18 15.77
C VAL A 150 7.98 2.76 16.09
N VAL A 151 7.51 3.04 17.31
CA VAL A 151 6.12 2.75 17.73
C VAL A 151 5.13 3.56 16.90
N TYR A 152 5.42 4.83 16.59
CA TYR A 152 4.58 5.67 15.75
C TYR A 152 4.46 5.11 14.33
N MET A 153 5.60 4.77 13.71
CA MET A 153 5.66 4.22 12.35
C MET A 153 4.86 2.91 12.23
N LEU A 154 5.06 1.97 13.16
CA LEU A 154 4.34 0.70 13.18
C LEU A 154 2.87 0.90 13.56
N GLY A 155 2.60 1.77 14.52
CA GLY A 155 1.28 2.14 14.99
C GLY A 155 0.38 2.69 13.89
N TYR A 156 0.95 3.44 12.94
CA TYR A 156 0.19 3.97 11.81
C TYR A 156 -0.44 2.87 10.95
N TRP A 157 0.22 1.72 10.81
CA TRP A 157 -0.35 0.56 10.13
C TRP A 157 -1.26 -0.26 11.04
N THR A 158 -0.85 -0.52 12.27
CA THR A 158 -1.56 -1.49 13.13
C THR A 158 -2.83 -0.92 13.75
N VAL A 159 -2.90 0.37 14.08
CA VAL A 159 -4.10 0.99 14.64
C VAL A 159 -5.32 0.87 13.72
N PRO A 160 -5.24 1.22 12.42
CA PRO A 160 -6.38 1.07 11.54
C PRO A 160 -6.68 -0.38 11.17
N LEU A 161 -5.66 -1.24 11.06
CA LEU A 161 -5.81 -2.63 10.62
C LEU A 161 -6.15 -3.61 11.76
N SER A 162 -6.00 -3.21 13.02
CA SER A 162 -6.43 -4.02 14.16
C SER A 162 -7.93 -3.88 14.38
N GLY A 163 -8.61 -5.00 14.61
CA GLY A 163 -10.07 -5.01 14.73
C GLY A 163 -10.64 -6.27 15.37
N SER A 164 -9.84 -7.33 15.55
CA SER A 164 -10.34 -8.61 16.03
C SER A 164 -9.65 -9.06 17.31
N ASP A 165 -10.40 -9.74 18.17
CA ASP A 165 -9.87 -10.45 19.34
C ASP A 165 -8.92 -11.60 18.96
N THR A 166 -8.87 -12.00 17.70
CA THR A 166 -7.92 -13.00 17.18
C THR A 166 -6.60 -12.41 16.65
N ASP A 167 -6.41 -11.08 16.72
CA ASP A 167 -5.17 -10.45 16.23
C ASP A 167 -3.92 -10.95 16.99
N PRO A 168 -2.75 -11.09 16.32
CA PRO A 168 -1.52 -11.52 16.96
C PRO A 168 -1.10 -10.63 18.12
N LYS A 169 -0.43 -11.22 19.12
CA LYS A 169 0.01 -10.49 20.33
C LYS A 169 0.86 -9.26 20.01
N TRP A 170 1.78 -9.36 19.05
CA TRP A 170 2.65 -8.23 18.66
C TRP A 170 1.84 -7.06 18.08
N MET A 171 0.79 -7.34 17.29
CA MET A 171 -0.08 -6.34 16.70
C MET A 171 -0.91 -5.65 17.79
N LYS A 172 -1.46 -6.42 18.74
CA LYS A 172 -2.17 -5.87 19.90
C LYS A 172 -1.27 -4.97 20.77
N ILE A 173 -0.04 -5.40 21.03
CA ILE A 173 0.93 -4.62 21.80
C ILE A 173 1.27 -3.32 21.08
N THR A 174 1.63 -3.40 19.79
CA THR A 174 1.99 -2.21 19.00
C THR A 174 0.82 -1.25 18.84
N THR A 175 -0.39 -1.73 18.56
CA THR A 175 -1.61 -0.91 18.53
C THR A 175 -1.84 -0.21 19.87
N ARG A 176 -1.69 -0.92 20.99
CA ARG A 176 -1.85 -0.32 22.32
C ARG A 176 -0.79 0.74 22.60
N LEU A 177 0.47 0.43 22.33
CA LEU A 177 1.58 1.37 22.49
C LEU A 177 1.37 2.62 21.62
N ALA A 178 0.88 2.47 20.40
CA ALA A 178 0.59 3.59 19.50
C ALA A 178 -0.54 4.49 20.02
N LYS A 179 -1.64 3.89 20.51
CA LYS A 179 -2.73 4.64 21.15
C LYS A 179 -2.25 5.37 22.42
N ASP A 180 -1.43 4.71 23.22
CA ASP A 180 -0.85 5.30 24.44
C ASP A 180 0.18 6.40 24.10
N LEU A 181 0.91 6.27 22.98
CA LEU A 181 1.84 7.28 22.47
C LEU A 181 1.12 8.55 22.02
N GLU A 182 -0.05 8.39 21.40
CA GLU A 182 -0.92 9.51 21.01
C GLU A 182 -1.53 10.19 22.23
N ALA A 183 -2.09 9.42 23.17
CA ALA A 183 -2.70 9.93 24.40
C ALA A 183 -1.69 10.65 25.31
N SER A 184 -0.44 10.20 25.35
CA SER A 184 0.63 10.79 26.18
C SER A 184 1.29 12.03 25.54
N GLY A 185 0.99 12.34 24.28
CA GLY A 185 1.58 13.46 23.54
C GLY A 185 2.96 13.16 22.93
N PHE A 186 3.56 12.00 23.21
CA PHE A 186 4.83 11.57 22.60
C PHE A 186 4.72 11.38 21.09
N ALA A 187 3.51 11.18 20.54
CA ALA A 187 3.29 11.14 19.10
C ALA A 187 3.76 12.42 18.39
N LYS A 188 3.70 13.59 19.06
CA LYS A 188 4.23 14.86 18.50
C LYS A 188 5.75 14.81 18.35
N VAL A 189 6.43 14.23 19.33
CA VAL A 189 7.89 14.06 19.33
C VAL A 189 8.31 13.05 18.27
N ALA A 190 7.60 11.92 18.17
CA ALA A 190 7.82 10.94 17.12
C ALA A 190 7.66 11.54 15.71
N ARG A 191 6.59 12.31 15.49
CA ARG A 191 6.33 13.01 14.23
C ARG A 191 7.39 14.06 13.88
N ALA A 192 8.00 14.72 14.88
CA ALA A 192 9.04 15.71 14.64
C ALA A 192 10.35 15.09 14.12
N VAL A 193 10.61 13.82 14.44
CA VAL A 193 11.81 13.08 14.01
C VAL A 193 11.51 12.14 12.83
N ASP A 194 10.24 12.07 12.43
CA ASP A 194 9.81 11.21 11.33
C ASP A 194 10.40 11.65 9.99
N ARG A 195 11.02 10.70 9.29
CA ARG A 195 11.65 10.86 7.98
C ARG A 195 11.01 9.96 6.92
N MET A 196 9.86 9.38 7.22
CA MET A 196 9.16 8.48 6.32
C MET A 196 8.60 9.23 5.11
N PRO A 197 8.67 8.64 3.90
CA PRO A 197 8.11 9.27 2.71
C PRO A 197 6.58 9.34 2.83
N LYS A 198 5.97 10.36 2.24
CA LYS A 198 4.51 10.54 2.24
C LYS A 198 3.76 9.30 1.70
N SER A 199 4.33 8.62 0.70
CA SER A 199 3.77 7.39 0.13
C SER A 199 3.56 6.27 1.15
N TRP A 200 4.34 6.22 2.24
CA TRP A 200 4.14 5.26 3.32
C TRP A 200 2.79 5.47 4.02
N TYR A 201 2.49 6.71 4.39
CA TYR A 201 1.24 7.08 5.04
C TYR A 201 0.07 6.98 4.06
N ASP A 202 0.29 7.40 2.81
CA ASP A 202 -0.75 7.32 1.79
C ASP A 202 -1.17 5.86 1.51
N ALA A 203 -0.20 4.94 1.51
CA ALA A 203 -0.44 3.51 1.36
C ALA A 203 -1.12 2.89 2.58
N ALA A 204 -0.72 3.28 3.80
CA ALA A 204 -1.33 2.76 5.03
C ALA A 204 -2.80 3.17 5.17
N ASP A 205 -3.12 4.42 4.88
CA ASP A 205 -4.48 4.93 4.82
C ASP A 205 -5.33 4.21 3.76
N LEU A 206 -4.74 3.93 2.59
CA LEU A 206 -5.41 3.22 1.51
C LEU A 206 -5.71 1.77 1.91
N ALA A 207 -4.71 1.09 2.48
CA ALA A 207 -4.88 -0.26 3.00
C ALA A 207 -5.96 -0.31 4.09
N ALA A 208 -5.96 0.67 4.99
CA ALA A 208 -7.00 0.83 6.00
C ALA A 208 -8.40 1.02 5.39
N LEU A 209 -8.51 1.84 4.34
CA LEU A 209 -9.77 2.11 3.65
C LEU A 209 -10.29 0.85 2.96
N LEU A 210 -9.42 0.10 2.27
CA LEU A 210 -9.77 -1.16 1.60
C LEU A 210 -10.13 -2.28 2.60
N TYR A 211 -9.44 -2.33 3.74
CA TYR A 211 -9.69 -3.33 4.78
C TYR A 211 -11.01 -3.09 5.50
N ARG A 212 -11.32 -1.84 5.86
CA ARG A 212 -12.49 -1.50 6.68
C ARG A 212 -13.79 -1.39 5.89
N ASN A 213 -13.72 -1.15 4.58
CA ASN A 213 -14.90 -0.87 3.77
C ASN A 213 -15.07 -1.89 2.65
N PRO A 214 -15.84 -2.97 2.86
CA PRO A 214 -16.11 -3.96 1.80
C PRO A 214 -16.88 -3.36 0.61
N LEU A 215 -17.64 -2.29 0.82
CA LEU A 215 -18.36 -1.58 -0.25
C LEU A 215 -17.44 -0.95 -1.32
N VAL A 216 -16.17 -0.77 -0.98
CA VAL A 216 -15.17 -0.20 -1.88
C VAL A 216 -14.67 -1.24 -2.89
N ASP A 217 -14.95 -2.53 -2.69
CA ASP A 217 -14.50 -3.61 -3.58
C ASP A 217 -15.12 -3.52 -4.98
N ALA A 218 -16.40 -3.15 -5.06
CA ALA A 218 -17.04 -2.91 -6.35
C ALA A 218 -16.36 -1.76 -7.10
N ARG A 219 -15.92 -0.72 -6.38
CA ARG A 219 -15.18 0.41 -6.96
C ARG A 219 -13.77 0.00 -7.34
N LEU A 220 -13.08 -0.78 -6.51
CA LEU A 220 -11.74 -1.29 -6.79
C LEU A 220 -11.66 -1.96 -8.17
N ALA A 221 -12.66 -2.78 -8.51
CA ALA A 221 -12.76 -3.46 -9.81
C ALA A 221 -12.99 -2.49 -10.98
N GLY A 222 -13.64 -1.34 -10.72
CA GLY A 222 -13.95 -0.32 -11.73
C GLY A 222 -12.83 0.69 -11.99
N TYR A 223 -11.72 0.66 -11.23
CA TYR A 223 -10.66 1.65 -11.39
C TYR A 223 -9.82 1.41 -12.66
N PRO A 224 -9.77 2.37 -13.61
CA PRO A 224 -9.18 2.11 -14.93
C PRO A 224 -7.71 1.69 -14.91
N ALA A 225 -6.90 2.24 -14.00
CA ALA A 225 -5.48 1.90 -13.93
C ALA A 225 -5.23 0.42 -13.57
N PHE A 226 -6.20 -0.25 -12.95
CA PHE A 226 -6.06 -1.64 -12.51
C PHE A 226 -6.59 -2.65 -13.52
N PHE A 227 -7.19 -2.24 -14.63
CA PHE A 227 -7.71 -3.19 -15.61
C PHE A 227 -6.63 -4.13 -16.14
N SER A 228 -5.42 -3.62 -16.43
CA SER A 228 -4.29 -4.45 -16.87
C SER A 228 -3.81 -5.44 -15.80
N LEU A 229 -3.93 -5.08 -14.51
CA LEU A 229 -3.65 -6.00 -13.40
C LEU A 229 -4.75 -7.04 -13.25
N ALA A 230 -6.01 -6.64 -13.36
CA ALA A 230 -7.17 -7.51 -13.28
C ALA A 230 -7.21 -8.57 -14.40
N GLU A 231 -6.56 -8.31 -15.55
CA GLU A 231 -6.43 -9.32 -16.61
C GLU A 231 -5.50 -10.49 -16.23
N ARG A 232 -4.59 -10.31 -15.28
CA ARG A 232 -3.66 -11.39 -14.90
C ARG A 232 -4.39 -12.51 -14.16
N GLN A 233 -3.98 -13.74 -14.46
CA GLN A 233 -4.65 -14.93 -13.94
C GLN A 233 -4.72 -14.96 -12.40
N GLN A 234 -3.67 -14.52 -11.71
CA GLN A 234 -3.62 -14.51 -10.25
C GLN A 234 -4.72 -13.65 -9.62
N PHE A 235 -5.05 -12.49 -10.22
CA PHE A 235 -6.12 -11.62 -9.73
C PHE A 235 -7.50 -12.13 -10.12
N GLN A 236 -7.65 -12.76 -11.29
CA GLN A 236 -8.90 -13.41 -11.68
C GLN A 236 -9.25 -14.58 -10.75
N ASP A 237 -8.24 -15.37 -10.38
CA ASP A 237 -8.41 -16.49 -9.47
C ASP A 237 -8.74 -15.98 -8.06
N LEU A 238 -8.05 -14.94 -7.57
CA LEU A 238 -8.38 -14.32 -6.28
C LEU A 238 -9.82 -13.78 -6.26
N GLY A 239 -10.27 -13.14 -7.34
CA GLY A 239 -11.63 -12.62 -7.46
C GLY A 239 -12.72 -13.70 -7.55
N LYS A 240 -12.37 -14.95 -7.85
CA LYS A 240 -13.30 -16.10 -7.86
C LYS A 240 -13.28 -16.89 -6.56
N ASP A 241 -12.35 -16.59 -5.66
CA ASP A 241 -12.18 -17.34 -4.43
C ASP A 241 -13.26 -17.00 -3.41
N GLN A 242 -14.19 -17.94 -3.21
CA GLN A 242 -15.28 -17.77 -2.26
C GLN A 242 -14.80 -17.71 -0.82
N GLU A 243 -13.68 -18.37 -0.49
CA GLU A 243 -13.13 -18.34 0.86
C GLU A 243 -12.57 -16.96 1.18
N PHE A 244 -11.74 -16.41 0.30
CA PHE A 244 -11.21 -15.06 0.43
C PHE A 244 -12.31 -13.98 0.42
N LEU A 245 -13.29 -14.08 -0.48
CA LEU A 245 -14.43 -13.14 -0.50
C LEU A 245 -15.27 -13.23 0.79
N GLY A 246 -15.43 -14.43 1.35
CA GLY A 246 -16.06 -14.64 2.66
C GLY A 246 -15.27 -13.97 3.80
N LEU A 247 -13.94 -14.12 3.80
CA LEU A 247 -13.04 -13.46 4.76
C LEU A 247 -13.14 -11.94 4.71
N ARG A 248 -13.21 -11.36 3.50
CA ARG A 248 -13.33 -9.91 3.32
C ARG A 248 -14.69 -9.38 3.74
N THR A 249 -15.77 -10.09 3.39
CA THR A 249 -17.14 -9.69 3.76
C THR A 249 -17.31 -9.68 5.28
N ARG A 250 -16.76 -10.66 5.99
CA ARG A 250 -16.79 -10.71 7.47
C ARG A 250 -15.76 -9.79 8.14
N THR A 251 -14.93 -9.08 7.37
CA THR A 251 -13.80 -8.27 7.87
C THR A 251 -12.93 -9.08 8.83
N ALA A 252 -12.52 -10.28 8.41
CA ALA A 252 -11.65 -11.13 9.22
C ALA A 252 -10.30 -10.42 9.52
N PRO A 253 -9.54 -10.84 10.53
CA PRO A 253 -8.21 -10.30 10.83
C PRO A 253 -7.35 -10.21 9.58
N ILE A 254 -6.61 -9.10 9.42
CA ILE A 254 -5.77 -8.89 8.24
C ILE A 254 -4.75 -10.01 8.05
N MET A 255 -4.24 -10.60 9.14
CA MET A 255 -3.26 -11.68 9.06
C MET A 255 -3.87 -12.97 8.49
N GLU A 256 -5.13 -13.26 8.83
CA GLU A 256 -5.86 -14.41 8.26
C GLU A 256 -6.12 -14.21 6.76
N GLN A 257 -6.43 -12.98 6.34
CA GLN A 257 -6.56 -12.63 4.92
C GLN A 257 -5.22 -12.73 4.17
N LEU A 258 -4.12 -12.34 4.82
CA LEU A 258 -2.78 -12.40 4.24
C LEU A 258 -2.22 -13.83 4.21
N ASP A 259 -2.66 -14.71 5.10
CA ASP A 259 -2.22 -16.11 5.16
C ASP A 259 -2.90 -17.00 4.10
N GLU A 260 -3.91 -16.50 3.40
CA GLU A 260 -4.57 -17.20 2.30
C GLU A 260 -3.59 -17.49 1.15
N ALA A 261 -3.71 -18.69 0.55
CA ALA A 261 -2.73 -19.22 -0.38
C ALA A 261 -2.56 -18.38 -1.67
N ARG A 262 -3.66 -17.86 -2.24
CA ARG A 262 -3.64 -17.01 -3.44
C ARG A 262 -3.08 -15.62 -3.13
N VAL A 263 -3.36 -15.06 -1.96
CA VAL A 263 -2.76 -13.80 -1.48
C VAL A 263 -1.25 -13.99 -1.27
N GLN A 264 -0.83 -15.09 -0.65
CA GLN A 264 0.59 -15.42 -0.49
C GLN A 264 1.30 -15.60 -1.83
N ALA A 265 0.65 -16.17 -2.83
CA ALA A 265 1.23 -16.29 -4.17
C ALA A 265 1.52 -14.91 -4.80
N ILE A 266 0.68 -13.90 -4.52
CA ILE A 266 0.88 -12.53 -4.99
C ILE A 266 1.96 -11.80 -4.14
N VAL A 267 1.87 -11.91 -2.82
CA VAL A 267 2.78 -11.20 -1.88
C VAL A 267 4.21 -11.74 -1.96
N ASN A 268 4.40 -13.01 -2.27
CA ASN A 268 5.73 -13.61 -2.41
C ASN A 268 6.34 -13.42 -3.81
N ASP A 269 5.59 -12.91 -4.78
CA ASP A 269 6.10 -12.61 -6.12
C ASP A 269 6.62 -11.16 -6.20
N PRO A 270 7.95 -10.96 -6.26
CA PRO A 270 8.55 -9.63 -6.28
C PRO A 270 8.27 -8.85 -7.57
N GLU A 271 8.11 -9.53 -8.71
CA GLU A 271 7.82 -8.87 -9.99
C GLU A 271 6.37 -8.38 -10.03
N MET A 272 5.46 -9.17 -9.48
CA MET A 272 4.07 -8.79 -9.34
C MET A 272 3.92 -7.59 -8.40
N LEU A 273 4.56 -7.62 -7.22
CA LEU A 273 4.56 -6.49 -6.31
C LEU A 273 5.11 -5.22 -6.96
N LYS A 274 6.22 -5.33 -7.72
CA LYS A 274 6.79 -4.19 -8.45
C LYS A 274 5.76 -3.60 -9.43
N THR A 275 5.09 -4.43 -10.21
CA THR A 275 4.06 -3.99 -11.15
C THR A 275 2.89 -3.29 -10.45
N ILE A 276 2.42 -3.83 -9.32
CA ILE A 276 1.35 -3.23 -8.52
C ILE A 276 1.79 -1.83 -8.04
N TRP A 277 2.98 -1.71 -7.48
CA TRP A 277 3.48 -0.43 -6.95
C TRP A 277 3.76 0.59 -8.05
N GLU A 278 4.28 0.18 -9.21
CA GLU A 278 4.48 1.07 -10.36
C GLU A 278 3.16 1.62 -10.90
N THR A 279 2.08 0.83 -10.84
CA THR A 279 0.73 1.25 -11.24
C THR A 279 0.08 2.15 -10.17
N LEU A 280 0.28 1.82 -8.89
CA LEU A 280 -0.40 2.48 -7.77
C LEU A 280 0.25 3.79 -7.33
N LEU A 281 1.59 3.84 -7.22
CA LEU A 281 2.32 5.03 -6.73
C LEU A 281 1.97 6.33 -7.49
N PRO A 282 1.95 6.38 -8.83
CA PRO A 282 1.62 7.62 -9.55
C PRO A 282 0.13 7.98 -9.43
N ASN A 283 -0.73 7.01 -9.15
CA ASN A 283 -2.18 7.15 -9.13
C ASN A 283 -2.78 7.23 -7.72
N MET A 284 -1.96 7.16 -6.66
CA MET A 284 -2.40 7.00 -5.27
C MET A 284 -3.44 8.03 -4.82
N LYS A 285 -3.22 9.31 -5.18
CA LYS A 285 -4.12 10.41 -4.80
C LYS A 285 -5.47 10.28 -5.51
N ASP A 286 -5.44 10.09 -6.83
CA ASP A 286 -6.64 9.93 -7.66
C ASP A 286 -7.42 8.67 -7.25
N PHE A 287 -6.72 7.56 -7.03
CA PHE A 287 -7.30 6.30 -6.60
C PHE A 287 -8.03 6.44 -5.26
N ARG A 288 -7.44 7.12 -4.26
CA ARG A 288 -8.13 7.39 -3.00
C ARG A 288 -9.42 8.18 -3.21
N THR A 289 -9.37 9.25 -4.00
CA THR A 289 -10.55 10.07 -4.32
C THR A 289 -11.62 9.24 -5.01
N TYR A 290 -11.23 8.38 -5.95
CA TYR A 290 -12.11 7.48 -6.67
C TYR A 290 -12.77 6.46 -5.74
N LEU A 291 -12.02 5.85 -4.83
CA LEU A 291 -12.61 4.91 -3.86
C LEU A 291 -13.65 5.59 -2.95
N GLN A 292 -13.47 6.87 -2.62
CA GLN A 292 -14.40 7.63 -1.77
C GLN A 292 -15.63 8.16 -2.54
N THR A 293 -15.40 8.74 -3.72
CA THR A 293 -16.42 9.49 -4.49
C THR A 293 -17.00 8.71 -5.67
N GLY A 294 -16.31 7.67 -6.14
CA GLY A 294 -16.63 6.93 -7.37
C GLY A 294 -16.21 7.65 -8.66
N ARG A 295 -15.51 8.78 -8.57
CA ARG A 295 -15.09 9.61 -9.72
C ARG A 295 -13.58 9.85 -9.71
N SER A 296 -12.95 9.72 -10.88
CA SER A 296 -11.52 9.90 -11.07
C SER A 296 -11.27 11.19 -11.82
N GLU A 297 -10.58 12.15 -11.20
CA GLU A 297 -10.21 13.40 -11.86
C GLU A 297 -9.32 13.15 -13.08
N LYS A 298 -8.53 12.07 -13.04
CA LYS A 298 -7.59 11.70 -14.11
C LYS A 298 -8.26 10.95 -15.26
N TYR A 299 -9.17 10.01 -14.97
CA TYR A 299 -9.71 9.09 -15.96
C TYR A 299 -11.14 9.41 -16.41
N ASP A 300 -11.93 10.16 -15.63
CA ASP A 300 -13.28 10.59 -16.03
C ASP A 300 -13.32 11.36 -17.36
N PRO A 301 -12.33 12.21 -17.73
CA PRO A 301 -12.31 12.88 -19.03
C PRO A 301 -12.13 11.93 -20.23
N ILE A 302 -11.76 10.66 -20.01
CA ILE A 302 -11.45 9.68 -21.05
C ILE A 302 -12.61 8.68 -21.15
N ASN A 303 -13.66 9.07 -21.88
CA ASN A 303 -14.93 8.34 -21.91
C ASN A 303 -14.82 6.91 -22.45
N ILE A 304 -13.79 6.56 -23.23
CA ILE A 304 -13.63 5.21 -23.77
C ILE A 304 -13.21 4.18 -22.72
N LEU A 305 -12.58 4.60 -21.61
CA LEU A 305 -12.07 3.69 -20.59
C LEU A 305 -13.22 2.92 -19.91
N GLY A 306 -12.99 1.63 -19.67
CA GLY A 306 -13.97 0.78 -19.00
C GLY A 306 -14.24 -0.54 -19.70
N HIS A 307 -15.23 -1.23 -19.15
CA HIS A 307 -15.79 -2.44 -19.70
C HIS A 307 -17.01 -2.09 -20.55
N TRP A 308 -17.15 -2.76 -21.69
CA TRP A 308 -18.22 -2.54 -22.65
C TRP A 308 -18.78 -3.90 -23.08
N LYS A 309 -20.10 -4.05 -23.03
CA LYS A 309 -20.81 -5.28 -23.39
C LYS A 309 -21.52 -5.08 -24.72
N PHE A 310 -21.37 -6.04 -25.63
CA PHE A 310 -21.99 -5.93 -26.94
C PHE A 310 -23.53 -5.94 -26.84
N ASN A 311 -24.18 -4.92 -27.40
CA ASN A 311 -25.64 -4.83 -27.44
C ASN A 311 -26.16 -5.17 -28.84
N VAL A 312 -26.63 -6.42 -28.98
CA VAL A 312 -27.21 -6.93 -30.23
C VAL A 312 -28.42 -6.10 -30.67
N ASN A 313 -29.31 -5.70 -29.76
CA ASN A 313 -30.54 -4.99 -30.13
C ASN A 313 -30.24 -3.59 -30.68
N VAL A 314 -29.29 -2.88 -30.07
CA VAL A 314 -28.90 -1.55 -30.52
C VAL A 314 -28.11 -1.65 -31.83
N ALA A 315 -27.18 -2.61 -31.95
CA ALA A 315 -26.47 -2.85 -33.20
C ALA A 315 -27.43 -3.14 -34.37
N MET A 316 -28.46 -3.97 -34.15
CA MET A 316 -29.50 -4.22 -35.15
C MET A 316 -30.32 -2.96 -35.49
N ALA A 317 -30.61 -2.12 -34.50
CA ALA A 317 -31.33 -0.86 -34.73
C ALA A 317 -30.50 0.14 -35.56
N THR A 318 -29.19 0.26 -35.28
CA THR A 318 -28.29 1.11 -36.05
C THR A 318 -28.12 0.59 -37.48
N MET A 319 -27.98 -0.73 -37.66
CA MET A 319 -27.95 -1.33 -39.00
C MET A 319 -29.23 -1.10 -39.79
N ARG A 320 -30.41 -1.17 -39.16
CA ARG A 320 -31.69 -0.87 -39.83
C ARG A 320 -31.76 0.60 -40.28
N LYS A 321 -31.16 1.53 -39.53
CA LYS A 321 -31.07 2.94 -39.92
C LYS A 321 -30.09 3.16 -41.08
N GLY A 322 -28.96 2.45 -41.10
CA GLY A 322 -27.94 2.56 -42.14
C GLY A 322 -28.28 1.82 -43.45
N LYS A 323 -29.13 0.79 -43.41
CA LYS A 323 -29.57 0.00 -44.57
C LYS A 323 -31.09 -0.16 -44.58
N ALA A 324 -31.79 0.77 -45.21
CA ALA A 324 -33.26 0.79 -45.27
C ALA A 324 -33.90 -0.34 -46.12
N SER A 325 -33.11 -1.09 -46.90
CA SER A 325 -33.60 -2.08 -47.88
C SER A 325 -33.58 -3.55 -47.42
N ILE A 326 -33.29 -3.84 -46.15
CA ILE A 326 -33.21 -5.22 -45.64
C ILE A 326 -34.63 -5.75 -45.33
N SER A 327 -34.96 -6.95 -45.80
CA SER A 327 -36.25 -7.57 -45.52
C SER A 327 -36.39 -8.00 -44.05
N ALA A 328 -37.62 -8.07 -43.53
CA ALA A 328 -37.87 -8.48 -42.14
C ALA A 328 -37.33 -9.89 -41.82
N ARG A 329 -37.35 -10.80 -42.79
CA ARG A 329 -36.85 -12.18 -42.66
C ARG A 329 -35.33 -12.23 -42.55
N GLU A 330 -34.64 -11.42 -43.34
CA GLU A 330 -33.17 -11.29 -43.26
C GLU A 330 -32.74 -10.64 -41.94
N MET A 331 -33.48 -9.63 -41.46
CA MET A 331 -33.22 -9.00 -40.16
C MET A 331 -33.36 -9.98 -38.99
N GLN A 332 -34.38 -10.85 -39.01
CA GLN A 332 -34.55 -11.86 -37.97
C GLN A 332 -33.43 -12.90 -37.98
N ARG A 333 -33.01 -13.35 -39.17
CA ARG A 333 -31.88 -14.27 -39.33
C ARG A 333 -30.58 -13.63 -38.83
N LEU A 334 -30.29 -12.41 -39.24
CA LEU A 334 -29.10 -11.66 -38.80
C LEU A 334 -29.09 -11.43 -37.29
N LYS A 335 -30.25 -11.11 -36.69
CA LYS A 335 -30.36 -10.98 -35.23
C LYS A 335 -30.05 -12.30 -34.51
N HIS A 336 -30.55 -13.41 -35.02
CA HIS A 336 -30.27 -14.74 -34.45
C HIS A 336 -28.77 -15.04 -34.54
N ASP A 337 -28.17 -14.87 -35.72
CA ASP A 337 -26.75 -15.13 -35.97
C ASP A 337 -25.87 -14.23 -35.09
N MET A 338 -26.21 -12.95 -34.95
CA MET A 338 -25.48 -12.02 -34.07
C MET A 338 -25.64 -12.35 -32.59
N THR A 339 -26.82 -12.80 -32.16
CA THR A 339 -27.02 -13.22 -30.76
C THR A 339 -26.18 -14.45 -30.44
N VAL A 340 -26.14 -15.42 -31.35
CA VAL A 340 -25.33 -16.64 -31.17
C VAL A 340 -23.84 -16.32 -31.19
N ALA A 341 -23.40 -15.45 -32.10
CA ALA A 341 -21.98 -15.19 -32.33
C ALA A 341 -21.36 -14.13 -31.39
N PHE A 342 -22.13 -13.09 -31.01
CA PHE A 342 -21.59 -11.91 -30.31
C PHE A 342 -22.17 -11.65 -28.90
N SER A 343 -23.09 -12.49 -28.40
CA SER A 343 -23.70 -12.28 -27.06
C SER A 343 -22.70 -12.26 -25.90
N LYS A 344 -21.53 -12.89 -26.08
CA LYS A 344 -20.44 -12.92 -25.09
C LYS A 344 -19.32 -11.96 -25.40
N THR A 345 -19.44 -11.16 -26.47
CA THR A 345 -18.39 -10.23 -26.90
C THR A 345 -18.33 -9.04 -25.94
N THR A 346 -17.14 -8.78 -25.41
CA THR A 346 -16.87 -7.64 -24.55
C THR A 346 -15.67 -6.87 -25.06
N PHE A 347 -15.68 -5.56 -24.87
CA PHE A 347 -14.57 -4.68 -25.18
C PHE A 347 -14.08 -4.05 -23.87
N MET A 348 -12.78 -4.07 -23.63
CA MET A 348 -12.15 -3.44 -22.47
C MET A 348 -11.10 -2.46 -22.95
N ALA A 349 -11.27 -1.18 -22.61
CA ALA A 349 -10.25 -0.17 -22.89
C ALA A 349 -9.51 0.19 -21.60
N MET A 350 -8.18 0.13 -21.67
CA MET A 350 -7.29 0.34 -20.55
C MET A 350 -6.42 1.60 -20.79
N PRO A 351 -6.03 2.32 -19.74
CA PRO A 351 -5.10 3.43 -19.88
C PRO A 351 -3.70 2.91 -20.26
N ASP A 352 -2.91 3.74 -20.94
CA ASP A 352 -1.50 3.45 -21.19
C ASP A 352 -0.76 3.28 -19.85
N PRO A 353 0.02 2.19 -19.67
CA PRO A 353 0.92 2.02 -18.53
C PRO A 353 1.84 3.22 -18.28
N ALA A 354 2.21 3.96 -19.33
CA ALA A 354 3.03 5.19 -19.22
C ALA A 354 2.25 6.42 -18.75
N GLY A 355 0.93 6.31 -18.58
CA GLY A 355 0.06 7.40 -18.12
C GLY A 355 -0.35 8.40 -19.20
N ALA A 356 -0.13 8.08 -20.48
CA ALA A 356 -0.65 8.87 -21.60
C ALA A 356 -2.19 8.82 -21.61
N SER A 357 -2.83 9.97 -21.75
CA SER A 357 -4.31 10.10 -21.78
C SER A 357 -4.91 9.90 -23.16
N ASP A 358 -4.07 9.86 -24.19
CA ASP A 358 -4.48 10.02 -25.59
C ASP A 358 -4.36 8.72 -26.38
N GLN A 359 -3.80 7.67 -25.80
CA GLN A 359 -3.76 6.34 -26.38
C GLN A 359 -3.68 5.27 -25.28
N GLY A 360 -3.99 4.03 -25.62
CA GLY A 360 -3.83 2.92 -24.67
C GLY A 360 -4.20 1.56 -25.27
N PRO A 361 -3.90 0.47 -24.55
CA PRO A 361 -4.28 -0.87 -24.97
C PRO A 361 -5.79 -1.08 -24.77
N ALA A 362 -6.38 -1.90 -25.64
CA ALA A 362 -7.73 -2.41 -25.49
C ALA A 362 -7.78 -3.88 -25.87
N VAL A 363 -8.76 -4.61 -25.37
CA VAL A 363 -8.95 -6.04 -25.65
C VAL A 363 -10.41 -6.27 -26.03
N LEU A 364 -10.62 -6.91 -27.18
CA LEU A 364 -11.91 -7.36 -27.65
C LEU A 364 -11.99 -8.88 -27.40
N ARG A 365 -12.84 -9.31 -26.47
CA ARG A 365 -12.96 -10.72 -26.05
C ARG A 365 -14.13 -11.40 -26.75
N ASN A 366 -14.00 -12.71 -26.96
CA ASN A 366 -15.03 -13.57 -27.54
C ASN A 366 -15.55 -13.07 -28.90
N VAL A 367 -14.65 -12.66 -29.79
CA VAL A 367 -15.01 -12.29 -31.16
C VAL A 367 -15.15 -13.57 -31.99
N PRO A 368 -16.23 -13.76 -32.75
CA PRO A 368 -16.36 -14.90 -33.64
C PRO A 368 -15.29 -14.83 -34.77
N PRO A 369 -14.67 -15.97 -35.13
CA PRO A 369 -13.73 -16.00 -36.25
C PRO A 369 -14.44 -15.64 -37.57
N LYS A 370 -13.82 -14.79 -38.42
CA LYS A 370 -14.33 -14.51 -39.78
C LYS A 370 -14.11 -15.75 -40.68
N PRO A 371 -15.00 -16.04 -41.66
CA PRO A 371 -16.20 -15.31 -42.04
C PRO A 371 -17.50 -15.88 -41.44
N LEU A 372 -18.42 -14.98 -41.07
CA LEU A 372 -19.78 -15.27 -40.55
C LEU A 372 -20.73 -15.89 -41.59
N VAL A 373 -20.21 -16.48 -42.67
CA VAL A 373 -20.97 -17.07 -43.78
C VAL A 373 -20.54 -18.53 -43.95
N GLN A 374 -21.05 -19.40 -43.08
CA GLN A 374 -21.45 -20.79 -43.39
C GLN A 374 -21.77 -21.54 -42.09
N GLY A 375 -23.04 -21.50 -41.70
CA GLY A 375 -23.83 -22.63 -41.19
C GLY A 375 -23.28 -23.59 -40.11
N GLY A 376 -22.19 -23.28 -39.41
CA GLY A 376 -21.62 -24.11 -38.35
C GLY A 376 -21.65 -23.39 -37.00
N PRO A 377 -21.90 -24.10 -35.87
CA PRO A 377 -21.76 -23.51 -34.55
C PRO A 377 -20.30 -23.08 -34.35
N SER A 378 -20.04 -21.77 -34.26
CA SER A 378 -18.71 -21.24 -33.92
C SER A 378 -18.43 -21.52 -32.46
N VAL A 379 -17.79 -22.66 -32.18
CA VAL A 379 -17.31 -23.02 -30.85
C VAL A 379 -15.92 -22.41 -30.65
N GLY A 380 -15.87 -21.26 -29.97
CA GLY A 380 -14.62 -20.62 -29.54
C GLY A 380 -14.49 -19.19 -30.07
N GLY A 381 -14.76 -18.20 -29.22
CA GLY A 381 -14.45 -16.80 -29.52
C GLY A 381 -12.96 -16.52 -29.35
N GLN A 382 -12.39 -15.68 -30.22
CA GLN A 382 -11.00 -15.24 -30.13
C GLN A 382 -10.89 -13.93 -29.33
N ASN A 383 -9.80 -13.77 -28.58
CA ASN A 383 -9.45 -12.50 -27.95
C ASN A 383 -8.52 -11.73 -28.90
N VAL A 384 -8.91 -10.52 -29.28
CA VAL A 384 -8.15 -9.65 -30.17
C VAL A 384 -7.60 -8.49 -29.37
N GLN A 385 -6.28 -8.29 -29.44
CA GLN A 385 -5.64 -7.10 -28.87
C GLN A 385 -5.81 -5.92 -29.82
N CYS A 386 -6.17 -4.78 -29.26
CA CYS A 386 -6.43 -3.53 -29.96
C CYS A 386 -5.64 -2.39 -29.30
N GLN A 387 -5.44 -1.30 -30.02
CA GLN A 387 -4.98 -0.04 -29.43
C GLN A 387 -6.00 1.04 -29.73
N TRP A 388 -6.31 1.88 -28.74
CA TRP A 388 -7.15 3.04 -28.93
C TRP A 388 -6.30 4.30 -28.94
N SER A 389 -6.70 5.28 -29.74
CA SER A 389 -6.18 6.64 -29.71
C SER A 389 -7.32 7.65 -29.71
N LYS A 390 -7.11 8.76 -29.01
CA LYS A 390 -8.08 9.82 -28.82
C LYS A 390 -8.06 10.75 -30.04
N GLY A 391 -9.24 10.94 -30.63
CA GLY A 391 -9.50 11.99 -31.60
C GLY A 391 -10.26 13.16 -30.98
N ASP A 392 -10.89 13.99 -31.83
CA ASP A 392 -11.67 15.14 -31.37
C ASP A 392 -13.02 14.73 -30.77
N ALA A 393 -13.38 15.35 -29.64
CA ALA A 393 -14.73 15.38 -29.05
C ALA A 393 -15.49 14.03 -29.04
N GLY A 394 -14.97 13.03 -28.31
CA GLY A 394 -15.64 11.72 -28.13
C GLY A 394 -15.46 10.73 -29.29
N LYS A 395 -14.66 11.11 -30.30
CA LYS A 395 -14.21 10.23 -31.38
C LYS A 395 -12.87 9.59 -31.01
N TYR A 396 -12.70 8.34 -31.37
CA TYR A 396 -11.51 7.53 -31.10
C TYR A 396 -11.14 6.75 -32.37
N SER A 397 -9.87 6.42 -32.55
CA SER A 397 -9.44 5.43 -33.54
C SER A 397 -9.04 4.15 -32.83
N LEU A 398 -9.51 3.01 -33.33
CA LEU A 398 -9.18 1.69 -32.80
C LEU A 398 -8.38 0.94 -33.85
N SER A 399 -7.10 0.67 -33.55
CA SER A 399 -6.28 -0.19 -34.38
C SER A 399 -6.52 -1.64 -33.98
N VAL A 400 -7.20 -2.40 -34.84
CA VAL A 400 -7.52 -3.82 -34.67
C VAL A 400 -6.73 -4.61 -35.70
N SER A 401 -5.75 -5.40 -35.25
CA SER A 401 -4.88 -6.22 -36.12
C SER A 401 -4.24 -5.43 -37.30
N GLY A 402 -3.85 -4.18 -37.06
CA GLY A 402 -3.22 -3.30 -38.06
C GLY A 402 -4.19 -2.57 -39.00
N SER A 403 -5.50 -2.68 -38.78
CA SER A 403 -6.53 -1.90 -39.48
C SER A 403 -7.18 -0.90 -38.54
N ASP A 404 -7.26 0.36 -38.96
CA ASP A 404 -7.86 1.43 -38.16
C ASP A 404 -9.37 1.49 -38.37
N ALA A 405 -10.10 1.42 -37.26
CA ALA A 405 -11.55 1.45 -37.19
C ALA A 405 -11.99 2.69 -36.40
N PRO A 406 -12.84 3.57 -36.96
CA PRO A 406 -13.34 4.73 -36.23
C PRO A 406 -14.28 4.26 -35.11
N ALA A 407 -14.19 4.88 -33.94
CA ALA A 407 -15.06 4.62 -32.81
C ALA A 407 -15.60 5.93 -32.22
N THR A 408 -16.82 5.91 -31.71
CA THR A 408 -17.48 7.07 -31.10
C THR A 408 -18.11 6.68 -29.79
N VAL A 409 -17.85 7.47 -28.73
CA VAL A 409 -18.48 7.30 -27.42
C VAL A 409 -19.49 8.42 -27.19
N GLU A 410 -20.76 8.04 -27.10
CA GLU A 410 -21.87 8.93 -26.80
C GLU A 410 -22.55 8.47 -25.51
N GLY A 411 -22.25 9.13 -24.38
CA GLY A 411 -22.73 8.71 -23.06
C GLY A 411 -22.23 7.31 -22.71
N ASP A 412 -23.16 6.40 -22.42
CA ASP A 412 -22.87 5.00 -22.08
C ASP A 412 -22.87 4.07 -23.30
N ARG A 413 -22.72 4.61 -24.51
CA ARG A 413 -22.69 3.85 -25.76
C ARG A 413 -21.37 4.05 -26.50
N LEU A 414 -20.72 2.94 -26.82
CA LEU A 414 -19.56 2.89 -27.71
C LEU A 414 -20.00 2.28 -29.05
N THR A 415 -19.79 3.01 -30.14
CA THR A 415 -20.01 2.51 -31.51
C THR A 415 -18.66 2.36 -32.20
N MET A 416 -18.38 1.17 -32.73
CA MET A 416 -17.18 0.88 -33.51
C MET A 416 -17.56 0.64 -34.97
N GLY A 417 -16.96 1.40 -35.88
CA GLY A 417 -17.12 1.26 -37.32
C GLY A 417 -16.26 0.13 -37.86
N GLY A 418 -16.87 -0.87 -38.48
CA GLY A 418 -16.18 -1.97 -39.15
C GLY A 418 -16.68 -2.16 -40.58
N PRO A 419 -15.85 -2.69 -41.51
CA PRO A 419 -16.28 -3.00 -42.86
C PRO A 419 -17.39 -4.06 -42.83
N GLY A 420 -18.64 -3.61 -43.01
CA GLY A 420 -19.82 -4.44 -43.15
C GLY A 420 -20.73 -4.58 -41.93
N LEU A 421 -20.25 -4.30 -40.71
CA LEU A 421 -21.02 -4.40 -39.46
C LEU A 421 -20.57 -3.34 -38.45
N GLU A 422 -21.48 -2.45 -38.05
CA GLU A 422 -21.27 -1.55 -36.92
C GLU A 422 -21.47 -2.32 -35.61
N MET A 423 -20.44 -2.34 -34.77
CA MET A 423 -20.53 -2.96 -33.46
C MET A 423 -20.90 -1.90 -32.42
N VAL A 424 -22.01 -2.12 -31.72
CA VAL A 424 -22.46 -1.22 -30.67
C VAL A 424 -22.36 -1.92 -29.32
N PHE A 425 -21.74 -1.24 -28.37
CA PHE A 425 -21.55 -1.70 -27.02
C PHE A 425 -22.18 -0.71 -26.04
N ASP A 426 -22.75 -1.24 -24.97
CA ASP A 426 -23.16 -0.44 -23.83
C ASP A 426 -22.12 -0.57 -22.71
N ARG A 427 -22.01 0.46 -21.87
CA ARG A 427 -21.10 0.43 -20.73
C ARG A 427 -21.49 -0.71 -19.78
N GLY A 428 -20.51 -1.53 -19.43
CA GLY A 428 -20.68 -2.60 -18.46
C GLY A 428 -20.61 -2.04 -17.04
N ASP A 429 -21.47 -2.56 -16.17
CA ASP A 429 -21.39 -2.36 -14.71
C ASP A 429 -20.06 -2.82 -14.13
#